data_AF-A0A9Q0IMJ7-F1
#
_entry.id   AF-A0A9Q0IMJ7-F1
#
_cell.length_a   1.000
_cell.length_b   1.000
_cell.length_c   1.000
_cell.angle_alpha   90.00
_cell.angle_beta   90.00
_cell.angle_gamma   90.00
#
_symmetry.space_group_name_H-M   'P 1'
#
loop_
_entity.id
_entity.type
_entity.pdbx_description
1 polymer ?
#
loop_
_entity_poly.entity_id
_entity_poly.type
_entity_poly.pdbx_seq_one_letter_code
_entity_poly.pdbx_strand_id
1 'polypeptide(L)'
;MATSVWFAQSFPRSVWPIGCVFLALGCYLSVASPTTHGGRRLICWQAIMNCQTEPECHYSYGQYMHACGPVLNGQRKKCPSHCIASLVQLNLTKNGPALEECSCAQDPMCMNTKKSIEPCLPRTSNTGCTEARRQCERDQQCSYAMQEYLVHCGKLFSGATCTNACRNVIANMRKIPKALLLDTCVCDGTERAICEFVKSSMQTLCFEAPVQAEDGSGLDDYEDEDDDEDFPKEPEYVSRVHKTHSTAHCLAARGVVTLLASIWALLPLL
;
A
#
# COMPACT_ATOMS: atom_id res chain seq x y z
N MET A 1 8.22 95.51 3.24
CA MET A 1 7.95 94.53 4.31
C MET A 1 7.29 93.33 3.66
N ALA A 2 8.01 92.21 3.64
CA ALA A 2 7.58 90.96 3.03
C ALA A 2 6.58 90.24 3.94
N THR A 3 5.61 89.52 3.36
CA THR A 3 5.20 88.17 3.81
C THR A 3 4.25 87.55 2.78
N SER A 4 4.63 86.35 2.38
CA SER A 4 3.96 85.39 1.50
C SER A 4 3.24 84.35 2.36
N VAL A 5 2.06 83.84 1.95
CA VAL A 5 1.67 82.43 2.23
C VAL A 5 0.76 81.89 1.12
N TRP A 6 1.29 80.96 0.33
CA TRP A 6 0.54 79.95 -0.42
C TRP A 6 0.33 78.74 0.51
N PHE A 7 -0.91 78.26 0.68
CA PHE A 7 -1.16 76.97 1.31
C PHE A 7 -1.12 75.87 0.25
N ALA A 8 0.05 75.22 0.13
CA ALA A 8 0.19 73.94 -0.55
C ALA A 8 -0.28 72.82 0.39
N GLN A 9 -1.34 72.09 0.01
CA GLN A 9 -1.77 70.87 0.67
C GLN A 9 -0.66 69.81 0.56
N SER A 10 0.04 69.58 1.67
CA SER A 10 1.02 68.52 1.81
C SER A 10 0.33 67.27 2.35
N PHE A 11 0.15 66.26 1.49
CA PHE A 11 -0.13 64.90 1.94
C PHE A 11 1.06 64.38 2.77
N PRO A 12 0.85 63.92 4.02
CA PRO A 12 1.95 63.43 4.82
C PRO A 12 2.43 62.08 4.27
N ARG A 13 3.70 62.04 3.85
CA ARG A 13 4.49 60.86 3.44
C ARG A 13 4.66 59.79 4.53
N SER A 14 3.87 59.82 5.60
CA SER A 14 4.03 59.00 6.81
C SER A 14 3.03 57.84 6.92
N VAL A 15 2.24 57.58 5.87
CA VAL A 15 1.32 56.41 5.84
C VAL A 15 1.92 55.20 5.11
N TRP A 16 2.93 55.43 4.25
CA TRP A 16 3.59 54.37 3.49
C TRP A 16 4.34 53.34 4.36
N PRO A 17 5.15 53.71 5.38
CA PRO A 17 5.94 52.72 6.09
C PRO A 17 5.08 51.86 7.04
N ILE A 18 3.95 52.39 7.51
CA ILE A 18 3.02 51.68 8.40
C ILE A 18 2.25 50.61 7.62
N GLY A 19 1.79 50.91 6.40
CA GLY A 19 1.14 49.93 5.51
C GLY A 19 2.06 48.76 5.13
N CYS A 20 3.35 49.02 4.89
CA CYS A 20 4.33 47.98 4.60
C CYS A 20 4.63 47.08 5.82
N VAL A 21 4.63 47.64 7.04
CA VAL A 21 4.82 46.86 8.27
C VAL A 21 3.61 45.97 8.56
N PHE A 22 2.37 46.43 8.33
CA PHE A 22 1.18 45.58 8.47
C PHE A 22 1.07 44.49 7.39
N LEU A 23 1.48 44.76 6.14
CA LEU A 23 1.57 43.73 5.10
C LEU A 23 2.67 42.71 5.38
N ALA A 24 3.81 43.13 5.94
CA ALA A 24 4.88 42.23 6.36
C ALA A 24 4.48 41.38 7.57
N LEU A 25 3.82 41.96 8.59
CA LEU A 25 3.28 41.22 9.74
C LEU A 25 2.11 40.29 9.35
N GLY A 26 1.25 40.71 8.41
CA GLY A 26 0.18 39.88 7.87
C GLY A 26 0.70 38.69 7.06
N CYS A 27 1.77 38.85 6.29
CA CYS A 27 2.46 37.74 5.62
C CYS A 27 3.22 36.84 6.58
N TYR A 28 3.81 37.38 7.66
CA TYR A 28 4.49 36.57 8.69
C TYR A 28 3.51 35.70 9.49
N LEU A 29 2.26 36.13 9.68
CA LEU A 29 1.23 35.34 10.36
C LEU A 29 0.43 34.42 9.42
N SER A 30 0.66 34.50 8.09
CA SER A 30 -0.07 33.71 7.10
C SER A 30 0.74 32.56 6.47
N VAL A 31 2.00 32.35 6.86
CA VAL A 31 2.75 31.11 6.57
C VAL A 31 2.47 30.09 7.68
N ALA A 32 1.21 29.70 7.79
CA ALA A 32 0.80 28.50 8.50
C ALA A 32 -0.42 27.91 7.79
N SER A 33 -0.28 27.66 6.48
CA SER A 33 -1.12 26.67 5.80
C SER A 33 -0.74 25.30 6.34
N PRO A 34 -1.62 24.56 7.05
CA PRO A 34 -1.34 23.18 7.38
C PRO A 34 -1.67 22.32 6.16
N THR A 35 -0.84 22.37 5.13
CA THR A 35 -0.74 21.26 4.16
C THR A 35 0.32 20.29 4.69
N THR A 36 0.00 19.60 5.77
CA THR A 36 0.78 18.48 6.29
C THR A 36 -0.05 17.22 6.25
N HIS A 37 -0.15 16.61 5.06
CA HIS A 37 -0.34 15.15 4.92
C HIS A 37 0.93 14.41 5.39
N GLY A 38 1.28 14.67 6.66
CA GLY A 38 2.59 14.44 7.27
C GLY A 38 2.51 14.52 8.80
N GLY A 39 1.55 13.81 9.38
CA GLY A 39 1.88 12.84 10.43
C GLY A 39 1.99 13.30 11.89
N ARG A 40 1.28 14.34 12.34
CA ARG A 40 0.97 14.40 13.79
C ARG A 40 -0.19 13.45 14.08
N ARG A 41 0.15 12.22 14.49
CA ARG A 41 -0.82 11.25 15.00
C ARG A 41 -1.67 11.93 16.09
N LEU A 42 -2.99 11.87 15.94
CA LEU A 42 -3.93 12.37 16.96
C LEU A 42 -3.64 11.72 18.30
N ILE A 43 -3.90 12.40 19.42
CA ILE A 43 -3.96 11.69 20.71
C ILE A 43 -5.22 10.83 20.71
N CYS A 44 -5.19 9.62 21.28
CA CYS A 44 -6.30 8.68 21.15
C CYS A 44 -7.65 9.20 21.67
N TRP A 45 -7.67 10.02 22.72
CA TRP A 45 -8.91 10.67 23.16
C TRP A 45 -9.48 11.62 22.09
N GLN A 46 -8.62 12.32 21.35
CA GLN A 46 -9.03 13.22 20.26
C GLN A 46 -9.58 12.43 19.07
N ALA A 47 -8.97 11.29 18.74
CA ALA A 47 -9.49 10.38 17.73
C ALA A 47 -10.88 9.82 18.12
N ILE A 48 -11.08 9.49 19.40
CA ILE A 48 -12.39 9.05 19.91
C ILE A 48 -13.44 10.16 19.77
N MET A 49 -13.12 11.39 20.16
CA MET A 49 -14.04 12.52 20.02
C MET A 49 -14.43 12.76 18.56
N ASN A 50 -13.47 12.69 17.64
CA ASN A 50 -13.75 12.82 16.20
C ASN A 50 -14.68 11.68 15.72
N CYS A 51 -14.41 10.44 16.12
CA CYS A 51 -15.29 9.31 15.80
C CYS A 51 -16.71 9.49 16.34
N GLN A 52 -16.87 10.01 17.57
CA GLN A 52 -18.19 10.21 18.17
C GLN A 52 -19.03 11.30 17.50
N THR A 53 -18.39 12.27 16.84
CA THR A 53 -19.10 13.29 16.04
C THR A 53 -19.64 12.74 14.71
N GLU A 54 -19.13 11.59 14.25
CA GLU A 54 -19.63 10.86 13.09
C GLU A 54 -20.63 9.77 13.55
N PRO A 55 -21.90 9.80 13.13
CA PRO A 55 -22.91 8.88 13.64
C PRO A 55 -22.59 7.40 13.33
N GLU A 56 -22.07 7.12 12.14
CA GLU A 56 -21.69 5.77 11.72
C GLU A 56 -20.48 5.23 12.49
N CYS A 57 -19.47 6.07 12.72
CA CYS A 57 -18.30 5.72 13.53
C CYS A 57 -18.69 5.53 15.00
N HIS A 58 -19.53 6.41 15.56
CA HIS A 58 -20.02 6.28 16.93
C HIS A 58 -20.75 4.94 17.13
N TYR A 59 -21.66 4.58 16.23
CA TYR A 59 -22.36 3.29 16.31
C TYR A 59 -21.39 2.12 16.23
N SER A 60 -20.48 2.12 15.25
CA SER A 60 -19.49 1.06 15.04
C SER A 60 -18.53 0.94 16.23
N TYR A 61 -18.15 2.06 16.85
CA TYR A 61 -17.32 2.10 18.05
C TYR A 61 -18.02 1.46 19.24
N GLY A 62 -19.34 1.69 19.40
CA GLY A 62 -20.14 1.00 20.40
C GLY A 62 -20.15 -0.52 20.19
N GLN A 63 -20.36 -0.98 18.95
CA GLN A 63 -20.32 -2.40 18.61
C GLN A 63 -18.96 -3.04 18.91
N TYR A 64 -17.87 -2.33 18.59
CA TYR A 64 -16.50 -2.72 18.94
C TYR A 64 -16.32 -2.92 20.45
N MET A 65 -16.74 -1.93 21.26
CA MET A 65 -16.61 -2.01 22.72
C MET A 65 -17.38 -3.19 23.31
N HIS A 66 -18.56 -3.49 22.78
CA HIS A 66 -19.36 -4.64 23.21
C HIS A 66 -18.76 -5.98 22.74
N ALA A 67 -18.42 -6.13 21.47
CA ALA A 67 -17.96 -7.38 20.89
C ALA A 67 -16.57 -7.78 21.38
N CYS A 68 -15.68 -6.81 21.58
CA CYS A 68 -14.30 -7.05 22.02
C CYS A 68 -14.11 -7.00 23.54
N GLY A 69 -15.14 -6.69 24.32
CA GLY A 69 -15.09 -6.60 25.78
C GLY A 69 -14.31 -7.73 26.49
N PRO A 70 -14.56 -9.02 26.19
CA PRO A 70 -13.80 -10.13 26.79
C PRO A 70 -12.30 -10.11 26.48
N VAL A 71 -11.88 -9.58 25.33
CA VAL A 71 -10.47 -9.43 24.96
C VAL A 71 -9.88 -8.21 25.67
N LEU A 72 -10.60 -7.08 25.67
CA LEU A 72 -10.20 -5.84 26.33
C LEU A 72 -10.01 -6.01 27.84
N ASN A 73 -10.84 -6.83 28.46
CA ASN A 73 -10.77 -7.15 29.89
C ASN A 73 -9.76 -8.28 30.21
N GLY A 74 -9.06 -8.82 29.21
CA GLY A 74 -8.08 -9.91 29.39
C GLY A 74 -8.69 -11.30 29.69
N GLN A 75 -10.01 -11.47 29.54
CA GLN A 75 -10.70 -12.74 29.78
C GLN A 75 -10.45 -13.78 28.68
N ARG A 76 -10.11 -13.32 27.45
CA ARG A 76 -9.81 -14.20 26.32
C ARG A 76 -8.55 -13.73 25.59
N LYS A 77 -7.70 -14.69 25.22
CA LYS A 77 -6.51 -14.48 24.38
C LYS A 77 -6.76 -14.65 22.87
N LYS A 78 -7.89 -15.27 22.51
CA LYS A 78 -8.32 -15.46 21.11
C LYS A 78 -9.45 -14.49 20.79
N CYS A 79 -9.39 -13.91 19.61
CA CYS A 79 -10.36 -12.92 19.14
C CYS A 79 -11.66 -13.61 18.67
N PRO A 80 -12.83 -13.24 19.22
CA PRO A 80 -14.12 -13.69 18.69
C PRO A 80 -14.35 -13.18 17.26
N SER A 81 -15.06 -13.94 16.43
CA SER A 81 -15.42 -13.53 15.07
C SER A 81 -16.17 -12.21 15.02
N HIS A 82 -17.14 -12.01 15.93
CA HIS A 82 -17.90 -10.75 16.03
C HIS A 82 -17.03 -9.54 16.44
N CYS A 83 -15.97 -9.75 17.24
CA CYS A 83 -15.02 -8.69 17.58
C CYS A 83 -14.23 -8.26 16.33
N ILE A 84 -13.71 -9.23 15.57
CA ILE A 84 -13.00 -8.94 14.31
C ILE A 84 -13.93 -8.22 13.32
N ALA A 85 -15.16 -8.70 13.14
CA ALA A 85 -16.13 -8.07 12.26
C ALA A 85 -16.45 -6.62 12.67
N SER A 86 -16.60 -6.35 13.98
CA SER A 86 -16.83 -5.00 14.49
C SER A 86 -15.64 -4.06 14.25
N LEU A 87 -14.40 -4.57 14.34
CA LEU A 87 -13.19 -3.82 14.03
C LEU A 87 -13.09 -3.49 12.53
N VAL A 88 -13.43 -4.45 11.65
CA VAL A 88 -13.52 -4.21 10.20
C VAL A 88 -14.53 -3.09 9.92
N GLN A 89 -15.73 -3.16 10.49
CA GLN A 89 -16.77 -2.15 10.30
C GLN A 89 -16.33 -0.77 10.79
N LEU A 90 -15.71 -0.70 11.97
CA LEU A 90 -15.16 0.54 12.50
C LEU A 90 -14.12 1.14 11.54
N ASN A 91 -13.22 0.33 11.00
CA ASN A 91 -12.17 0.78 10.08
C ASN A 91 -12.70 1.26 8.71
N LEU A 92 -13.93 0.89 8.32
CA LEU A 92 -14.56 1.38 7.09
C LEU A 92 -15.18 2.79 7.23
N THR A 93 -15.32 3.29 8.47
CA THR A 93 -15.86 4.63 8.73
C THR A 93 -14.82 5.72 8.47
N LYS A 94 -15.24 6.99 8.39
CA LYS A 94 -14.34 8.09 8.04
C LYS A 94 -13.29 8.33 9.12
N ASN A 95 -13.68 8.32 10.40
CA ASN A 95 -12.79 8.59 11.53
C ASN A 95 -12.26 7.34 12.25
N GLY A 96 -12.79 6.15 11.95
CA GLY A 96 -12.40 4.89 12.60
C GLY A 96 -10.91 4.53 12.48
N PRO A 97 -10.27 4.61 11.29
CA PRO A 97 -8.85 4.29 11.14
C PRO A 97 -7.92 5.10 12.07
N ALA A 98 -8.30 6.33 12.41
CA ALA A 98 -7.50 7.18 13.28
C ALA A 98 -7.37 6.63 14.72
N LEU A 99 -8.29 5.77 15.16
CA LEU A 99 -8.24 5.10 16.47
C LEU A 99 -7.11 4.06 16.56
N GLU A 100 -6.76 3.44 15.43
CA GLU A 100 -5.62 2.52 15.36
C GLU A 100 -4.29 3.27 15.34
N GLU A 101 -4.22 4.42 14.67
CA GLU A 101 -2.96 5.14 14.45
C GLU A 101 -2.59 6.15 15.55
N CYS A 102 -3.56 6.55 16.37
CA CYS A 102 -3.39 7.59 17.41
C CYS A 102 -2.26 7.29 18.42
N SER A 103 -1.71 8.36 19.03
CA SER A 103 -0.75 8.29 20.12
C SER A 103 -1.45 8.18 21.48
N CYS A 104 -1.01 7.24 22.32
CA CYS A 104 -1.43 7.13 23.71
C CYS A 104 -0.67 8.10 24.65
N ALA A 105 0.33 8.83 24.15
CA ALA A 105 1.27 9.59 24.97
C ALA A 105 1.84 8.72 26.12
N GLN A 106 1.48 9.00 27.37
CA GLN A 106 1.91 8.26 28.57
C GLN A 106 0.74 7.55 29.28
N ASP A 107 -0.42 7.41 28.63
CA ASP A 107 -1.58 6.72 29.21
C ASP A 107 -1.42 5.19 29.17
N PRO A 108 -1.21 4.53 30.32
CA PRO A 108 -1.00 3.08 30.38
C PRO A 108 -2.26 2.29 30.00
N MET A 109 -3.46 2.84 30.25
CA MET A 109 -4.72 2.17 29.91
C MET A 109 -4.91 2.15 28.40
N CYS A 110 -4.63 3.28 27.73
CA CYS A 110 -4.64 3.36 26.27
C CYS A 110 -3.63 2.38 25.65
N MET A 111 -2.39 2.37 26.15
CA MET A 111 -1.35 1.46 25.65
C MET A 111 -1.74 -0.01 25.81
N ASN A 112 -2.25 -0.40 26.97
CA ASN A 112 -2.67 -1.77 27.22
C ASN A 112 -3.88 -2.17 26.38
N THR A 113 -4.82 -1.25 26.15
CA THR A 113 -5.97 -1.45 25.27
C THR A 113 -5.52 -1.72 23.83
N LYS A 114 -4.65 -0.85 23.27
CA LYS A 114 -4.11 -1.03 21.91
C LYS A 114 -3.34 -2.34 21.78
N LYS A 115 -2.51 -2.69 22.76
CA LYS A 115 -1.79 -3.96 22.78
C LYS A 115 -2.71 -5.18 22.88
N SER A 116 -3.79 -5.10 23.65
CA SER A 116 -4.73 -6.22 23.83
C SER A 116 -5.55 -6.48 22.57
N ILE A 117 -5.87 -5.42 21.82
CA ILE A 117 -6.68 -5.53 20.60
C ILE A 117 -5.87 -5.76 19.33
N GLU A 118 -4.57 -5.43 19.33
CA GLU A 118 -3.67 -5.62 18.18
C GLU A 118 -3.80 -7.01 17.50
N PRO A 119 -3.90 -8.14 18.23
CA PRO A 119 -4.05 -9.46 17.61
C PRO A 119 -5.37 -9.67 16.85
N CYS A 120 -6.38 -8.83 17.12
CA CYS A 120 -7.71 -8.91 16.50
C CYS A 120 -7.87 -7.99 15.30
N LEU A 121 -6.91 -7.08 15.07
CA LEU A 121 -7.00 -6.12 13.99
C LEU A 121 -6.81 -6.85 12.64
N PRO A 122 -7.78 -6.71 11.71
CA PRO A 122 -7.59 -7.19 10.36
C PRO A 122 -6.44 -6.37 9.75
N ARG A 123 -5.39 -7.04 9.26
CA ARG A 123 -4.23 -6.39 8.63
C ARG A 123 -4.57 -5.85 7.24
N THR A 124 -5.61 -5.03 7.13
CA THR A 124 -6.03 -4.38 5.90
C THR A 124 -5.52 -2.96 5.93
N SER A 125 -4.21 -2.77 5.70
CA SER A 125 -3.82 -1.49 5.15
C SER A 125 -4.47 -1.41 3.78
N ASN A 126 -5.29 -0.38 3.51
CA ASN A 126 -5.89 -0.13 2.18
C ASN A 126 -4.83 0.30 1.14
N THR A 127 -3.58 -0.12 1.33
CA THR A 127 -2.46 0.15 0.43
C THR A 127 -2.57 -0.82 -0.73
N GLY A 128 -2.66 -0.28 -1.95
CA GLY A 128 -2.52 -1.09 -3.16
C GLY A 128 -1.14 -1.73 -3.24
N CYS A 129 -1.06 -2.98 -3.69
CA CYS A 129 0.22 -3.69 -3.81
C CYS A 129 1.19 -2.97 -4.75
N THR A 130 0.68 -2.21 -5.73
CA THR A 130 1.48 -1.35 -6.61
C THR A 130 2.26 -0.29 -5.82
N GLU A 131 1.61 0.39 -4.87
CA GLU A 131 2.26 1.41 -4.04
C GLU A 131 3.14 0.78 -2.96
N ALA A 132 2.71 -0.33 -2.35
CA ALA A 132 3.54 -1.08 -1.40
C ALA A 132 4.86 -1.53 -2.05
N ARG A 133 4.82 -2.00 -3.30
CA ARG A 133 6.01 -2.35 -4.10
C ARG A 133 6.91 -1.15 -4.31
N ARG A 134 6.36 0.00 -4.72
CA ARG A 134 7.12 1.26 -4.87
C ARG A 134 7.79 1.74 -3.58
N GLN A 135 7.16 1.52 -2.43
CA GLN A 135 7.78 1.87 -1.15
C GLN A 135 8.91 0.92 -0.78
N CYS A 136 8.75 -0.38 -1.06
CA CYS A 136 9.79 -1.37 -0.84
C CYS A 136 11.00 -1.15 -1.75
N GLU A 137 10.78 -0.87 -3.04
CA GLU A 137 11.84 -0.59 -4.01
C GLU A 137 12.69 0.64 -3.64
N ARG A 138 12.09 1.65 -2.99
CA ARG A 138 12.79 2.85 -2.51
C ARG A 138 13.59 2.63 -1.22
N ASP A 139 13.29 1.57 -0.48
CA ASP A 139 13.99 1.21 0.74
C ASP A 139 15.08 0.19 0.42
N GLN A 140 16.35 0.51 0.70
CA GLN A 140 17.47 -0.34 0.27
C GLN A 140 17.40 -1.76 0.84
N GLN A 141 17.02 -1.89 2.11
CA GLN A 141 16.92 -3.19 2.78
C GLN A 141 15.76 -4.02 2.23
N CYS A 142 14.61 -3.37 2.00
CA CYS A 142 13.44 -4.01 1.43
C CYS A 142 13.67 -4.43 -0.03
N SER A 143 14.27 -3.55 -0.83
CA SER A 143 14.60 -3.81 -2.24
C SER A 143 15.52 -5.03 -2.38
N TYR A 144 16.55 -5.14 -1.54
CA TYR A 144 17.41 -6.33 -1.50
C TYR A 144 16.62 -7.60 -1.10
N ALA A 145 15.81 -7.54 -0.05
CA ALA A 145 14.99 -8.68 0.38
C ALA A 145 13.94 -9.08 -0.67
N MET A 146 13.43 -8.12 -1.45
CA MET A 146 12.53 -8.38 -2.57
C MET A 146 13.24 -9.12 -3.71
N GLN A 147 14.51 -8.81 -3.98
CA GLN A 147 15.30 -9.54 -4.96
C GLN A 147 15.53 -10.99 -4.52
N GLU A 148 15.92 -11.21 -3.26
CA GLU A 148 16.06 -12.55 -2.67
C GLU A 148 14.74 -13.35 -2.76
N TYR A 149 13.60 -12.68 -2.58
CA TYR A 149 12.28 -13.30 -2.71
C TYR A 149 12.02 -13.79 -4.14
N LEU A 150 12.28 -12.96 -5.14
CA LEU A 150 12.08 -13.34 -6.54
C LEU A 150 12.99 -14.52 -6.95
N VAL A 151 14.22 -14.58 -6.42
CA VAL A 151 15.17 -15.66 -6.69
C VAL A 151 14.76 -16.97 -6.01
N HIS A 152 14.49 -16.96 -4.71
CA HIS A 152 14.26 -18.19 -3.95
C HIS A 152 12.83 -18.70 -4.01
N CYS A 153 11.86 -17.84 -4.33
CA CYS A 153 10.44 -18.19 -4.40
C CYS A 153 9.91 -18.35 -5.84
N GLY A 154 10.74 -18.43 -6.87
CA GLY A 154 10.27 -18.59 -8.26
C GLY A 154 9.31 -19.77 -8.48
N LYS A 155 9.54 -20.92 -7.80
CA LYS A 155 8.65 -22.11 -7.84
C LYS A 155 7.30 -21.90 -7.17
N LEU A 156 7.18 -20.87 -6.32
CA LEU A 156 5.92 -20.47 -5.71
C LEU A 156 5.01 -19.77 -6.71
N PHE A 157 5.59 -18.95 -7.61
CA PHE A 157 4.84 -18.17 -8.59
C PHE A 157 4.20 -19.01 -9.69
N SER A 158 4.66 -20.25 -9.88
CA SER A 158 4.01 -21.24 -10.74
C SER A 158 3.02 -22.13 -9.98
N GLY A 159 2.86 -21.95 -8.66
CA GLY A 159 1.99 -22.77 -7.82
C GLY A 159 2.52 -24.19 -7.54
N ALA A 160 3.81 -24.45 -7.76
CA ALA A 160 4.37 -25.80 -7.65
C ALA A 160 4.71 -26.20 -6.20
N THR A 161 5.58 -25.43 -5.54
CA THR A 161 6.02 -25.75 -4.18
C THR A 161 6.58 -24.53 -3.46
N CYS A 162 6.47 -24.52 -2.12
CA CYS A 162 7.17 -23.58 -1.26
C CYS A 162 8.37 -24.30 -0.63
N THR A 163 9.59 -23.91 -1.02
CA THR A 163 10.82 -24.51 -0.49
C THR A 163 11.18 -23.94 0.88
N ASN A 164 12.04 -24.61 1.64
CA ASN A 164 12.54 -24.09 2.93
C ASN A 164 13.34 -22.79 2.75
N ALA A 165 14.11 -22.67 1.65
CA ALA A 165 14.78 -21.43 1.29
C ALA A 165 13.77 -20.28 1.08
N CYS A 166 12.69 -20.51 0.32
CA CYS A 166 11.63 -19.53 0.13
C CYS A 166 10.94 -19.16 1.45
N ARG A 167 10.62 -20.13 2.32
CA ARG A 167 10.05 -19.89 3.65
C ARG A 167 10.93 -18.97 4.50
N ASN A 168 12.25 -19.19 4.47
CA ASN A 168 13.21 -18.36 5.20
C ASN A 168 13.23 -16.92 4.68
N VAL A 169 13.18 -16.72 3.36
CA VAL A 169 13.11 -15.38 2.78
C VAL A 169 11.81 -14.68 3.15
N ILE A 170 10.66 -15.35 3.08
CA ILE A 170 9.36 -14.79 3.50
C ILE A 170 9.41 -14.38 4.98
N ALA A 171 9.98 -15.21 5.85
CA ALA A 171 10.15 -14.90 7.27
C ALA A 171 11.06 -13.68 7.50
N ASN A 172 12.10 -13.50 6.69
CA ASN A 172 12.98 -12.33 6.74
C ASN A 172 12.30 -11.07 6.22
N MET A 173 11.56 -11.14 5.11
CA MET A 173 10.77 -10.02 4.60
C MET A 173 9.76 -9.50 5.64
N ARG A 174 9.09 -10.38 6.39
CA ARG A 174 8.15 -9.98 7.45
C ARG A 174 8.77 -9.19 8.61
N LYS A 175 10.10 -9.20 8.74
CA LYS A 175 10.84 -8.38 9.73
C LYS A 175 11.11 -6.96 9.22
N ILE A 176 10.96 -6.71 7.92
CA ILE A 176 11.22 -5.41 7.28
C ILE A 176 9.90 -4.64 7.19
N PRO A 177 9.77 -3.45 7.81
CA PRO A 177 8.49 -2.72 7.87
C PRO A 177 7.85 -2.44 6.51
N LYS A 178 8.65 -2.09 5.49
CA LYS A 178 8.16 -1.83 4.13
C LYS A 178 7.73 -3.10 3.39
N ALA A 179 8.33 -4.24 3.69
CA ALA A 179 7.92 -5.52 3.11
C ALA A 179 6.65 -6.08 3.78
N LEU A 180 6.38 -5.74 5.05
CA LEU A 180 5.11 -6.11 5.70
C LEU A 180 3.89 -5.50 4.98
N LEU A 181 4.05 -4.35 4.32
CA LEU A 181 3.01 -3.76 3.47
C LEU A 181 2.69 -4.65 2.26
N LEU A 182 3.67 -5.38 1.72
CA LEU A 182 3.47 -6.31 0.59
C LEU A 182 2.66 -7.55 0.99
N ASP A 183 2.80 -8.02 2.23
CA ASP A 183 2.03 -9.15 2.76
C ASP A 183 0.53 -8.77 2.90
N THR A 184 0.26 -7.51 3.26
CA THR A 184 -1.06 -7.02 3.68
C THR A 184 -1.80 -6.17 2.64
N CYS A 185 -1.14 -5.78 1.55
CA CYS A 185 -1.71 -4.93 0.51
C CYS A 185 -2.88 -5.57 -0.25
N VAL A 186 -3.71 -4.74 -0.88
CA VAL A 186 -4.78 -5.17 -1.79
C VAL A 186 -4.24 -5.23 -3.22
N CYS A 187 -4.41 -6.35 -3.91
CA CYS A 187 -3.95 -6.50 -5.29
C CYS A 187 -4.66 -5.49 -6.21
N ASP A 188 -3.85 -4.66 -6.88
CA ASP A 188 -4.31 -3.59 -7.74
C ASP A 188 -3.48 -3.46 -9.02
N GLY A 189 -3.89 -2.54 -9.90
CA GLY A 189 -3.19 -2.30 -11.17
C GLY A 189 -3.34 -3.42 -12.21
N THR A 190 -2.40 -3.45 -13.15
CA THR A 190 -2.35 -4.40 -14.28
C THR A 190 -1.88 -5.79 -13.87
N GLU A 191 -1.10 -5.89 -12.79
CA GLU A 191 -0.57 -7.15 -12.26
C GLU A 191 -1.54 -7.84 -11.28
N ARG A 192 -2.78 -7.32 -11.13
CA ARG A 192 -3.76 -7.81 -10.14
C ARG A 192 -3.94 -9.32 -10.17
N ALA A 193 -4.17 -9.91 -11.34
CA ALA A 193 -4.40 -11.35 -11.47
C ALA A 193 -3.20 -12.19 -11.01
N ILE A 194 -1.97 -11.75 -11.34
CA ILE A 194 -0.74 -12.41 -10.93
C ILE A 194 -0.54 -12.25 -9.41
N CYS A 195 -0.77 -11.04 -8.89
CA CYS A 195 -0.71 -10.76 -7.45
C CYS A 195 -1.64 -11.68 -6.65
N GLU A 196 -2.91 -11.79 -7.06
CA GLU A 196 -3.90 -12.64 -6.39
C GLU A 196 -3.48 -14.10 -6.42
N PHE A 197 -3.00 -14.59 -7.56
CA PHE A 197 -2.48 -15.95 -7.70
C PHE A 197 -1.29 -16.22 -6.76
N VAL A 198 -0.32 -15.31 -6.72
CA VAL A 198 0.87 -15.44 -5.86
C VAL A 198 0.48 -15.42 -4.39
N LYS A 199 -0.42 -14.50 -3.97
CA LYS A 199 -0.89 -14.44 -2.58
C LYS A 199 -1.62 -15.73 -2.17
N SER A 200 -2.52 -16.24 -3.03
CA SER A 200 -3.23 -17.50 -2.78
C SER A 200 -2.29 -18.70 -2.73
N SER A 201 -1.34 -18.79 -3.66
CA SER A 201 -0.34 -19.86 -3.72
C SER A 201 0.56 -19.84 -2.49
N MET A 202 1.00 -18.65 -2.06
CA MET A 202 1.79 -18.46 -0.84
C MET A 202 1.03 -18.91 0.41
N GLN A 203 -0.25 -18.55 0.53
CA GLN A 203 -1.10 -19.00 1.64
C GLN A 203 -1.19 -20.54 1.69
N THR A 204 -1.51 -21.15 0.56
CA THR A 204 -1.74 -22.58 0.46
C THR A 204 -0.46 -23.39 0.70
N LEU A 205 0.63 -23.03 0.02
CA LEU A 205 1.85 -23.84 -0.04
C LEU A 205 2.84 -23.57 1.10
N CYS A 206 2.84 -22.36 1.67
CA CYS A 206 3.79 -21.99 2.71
C CYS A 206 3.19 -22.03 4.12
N PHE A 207 1.86 -21.89 4.29
CA PHE A 207 1.24 -21.76 5.63
C PHE A 207 0.15 -22.78 5.93
N GLU A 208 -0.65 -23.20 4.94
CA GLU A 208 -1.74 -24.18 5.14
C GLU A 208 -1.35 -25.63 4.82
N ALA A 209 -0.29 -25.83 4.04
CA ALA A 209 0.23 -27.17 3.75
C ALA A 209 0.67 -27.86 5.06
N PRO A 210 0.19 -29.09 5.33
CA PRO A 210 0.70 -29.86 6.45
C PRO A 210 2.21 -29.99 6.29
N VAL A 211 2.93 -29.74 7.39
CA VAL A 211 4.38 -29.93 7.45
C VAL A 211 4.64 -31.38 7.08
N GLN A 212 5.02 -31.64 5.84
CA GLN A 212 5.65 -32.90 5.50
C GLN A 212 6.97 -32.86 6.27
N ALA A 213 6.97 -33.57 7.40
CA ALA A 213 8.19 -34.01 8.05
C ALA A 213 8.87 -34.96 7.06
N GLU A 214 9.60 -34.39 6.12
CA GLU A 214 10.56 -35.14 5.33
C GLU A 214 11.73 -35.43 6.27
N ASP A 215 11.94 -36.73 6.45
CA ASP A 215 12.76 -37.45 7.40
C ASP A 215 14.24 -37.04 7.44
N GLY A 216 14.89 -37.39 8.55
CA GLY A 216 16.33 -37.18 8.74
C GLY A 216 17.23 -38.13 7.94
N SER A 217 18.44 -37.62 7.68
CA SER A 217 19.76 -38.30 7.69
C SER A 217 20.03 -39.53 6.80
N GLY A 218 20.94 -39.34 5.83
CA GLY A 218 21.88 -40.31 5.26
C GLY A 218 22.85 -39.49 4.38
N LEU A 219 24.08 -39.16 4.78
CA LEU A 219 25.29 -40.00 4.84
C LEU A 219 25.57 -40.76 3.54
N ASP A 220 26.30 -40.09 2.65
CA ASP A 220 27.22 -40.64 1.69
C ASP A 220 28.26 -39.56 1.30
N ASP A 221 29.43 -40.06 0.94
CA ASP A 221 30.76 -39.60 1.31
C ASP A 221 31.63 -39.63 0.04
N TYR A 222 32.39 -38.55 -0.22
CA TYR A 222 33.41 -38.35 -1.28
C TYR A 222 32.93 -38.50 -2.75
N GLU A 223 33.42 -37.77 -3.77
CA GLU A 223 34.79 -37.35 -4.09
C GLU A 223 34.83 -36.00 -4.86
N ASP A 224 35.91 -35.26 -4.65
CA ASP A 224 36.42 -34.20 -5.53
C ASP A 224 36.85 -34.79 -6.88
N GLU A 225 36.41 -34.22 -8.00
CA GLU A 225 37.23 -34.15 -9.22
C GLU A 225 37.01 -32.78 -9.88
N ASP A 226 38.07 -31.98 -9.82
CA ASP A 226 38.33 -30.84 -10.69
C ASP A 226 38.37 -31.31 -12.15
N ASP A 227 37.64 -30.66 -13.04
CA ASP A 227 38.07 -30.55 -14.45
C ASP A 227 37.49 -29.27 -15.06
N ASP A 228 38.39 -28.32 -15.30
CA ASP A 228 38.21 -27.21 -16.23
C ASP A 228 38.08 -27.76 -17.66
N GLU A 229 37.29 -27.09 -18.51
CA GLU A 229 37.64 -26.64 -19.87
C GLU A 229 36.41 -26.54 -20.82
N ASP A 230 36.30 -25.34 -21.40
CA ASP A 230 35.85 -24.96 -22.75
C ASP A 230 34.36 -25.05 -23.18
N PHE A 231 33.71 -23.87 -23.16
CA PHE A 231 32.65 -23.45 -24.11
C PHE A 231 33.32 -22.84 -25.37
N PRO A 232 32.71 -22.69 -26.59
CA PRO A 232 31.29 -22.80 -26.96
C PRO A 232 31.00 -23.38 -28.39
N LYS A 233 29.71 -23.61 -28.73
CA LYS A 233 28.99 -23.10 -29.94
C LYS A 233 27.59 -23.75 -30.14
N GLU A 234 26.57 -22.91 -30.21
CA GLU A 234 25.29 -23.15 -30.92
C GLU A 234 25.34 -22.47 -32.32
N PRO A 235 24.34 -22.62 -33.21
CA PRO A 235 23.54 -23.79 -33.57
C PRO A 235 23.50 -24.01 -35.10
N GLU A 236 23.20 -25.22 -35.57
CA GLU A 236 23.00 -25.49 -37.01
C GLU A 236 21.54 -25.82 -37.35
N TYR A 237 21.07 -25.11 -38.37
CA TYR A 237 19.76 -25.02 -38.96
C TYR A 237 19.41 -26.27 -39.78
N VAL A 238 18.24 -26.90 -39.54
CA VAL A 238 17.66 -27.88 -40.47
C VAL A 238 16.21 -27.53 -40.76
N SER A 239 16.00 -26.83 -41.88
CA SER A 239 14.70 -26.73 -42.55
C SER A 239 14.34 -28.05 -43.22
N ARG A 240 13.11 -28.55 -42.99
CA ARG A 240 12.52 -29.62 -43.81
C ARG A 240 11.24 -29.13 -44.48
N VAL A 241 11.31 -29.06 -45.80
CA VAL A 241 10.27 -28.67 -46.75
C VAL A 241 9.24 -29.80 -46.91
N HIS A 242 7.95 -29.46 -46.83
CA HIS A 242 6.88 -30.24 -47.48
C HIS A 242 6.04 -29.30 -48.35
N LYS A 243 5.94 -29.64 -49.65
CA LYS A 243 5.13 -28.96 -50.66
C LYS A 243 4.05 -29.93 -51.15
N THR A 244 2.79 -29.51 -51.13
CA THR A 244 1.72 -29.84 -52.11
C THR A 244 0.68 -28.70 -52.04
N HIS A 245 0.59 -27.84 -53.07
CA HIS A 245 -0.48 -27.77 -54.09
C HIS A 245 -1.91 -27.87 -53.52
N SER A 246 -2.90 -27.03 -53.81
CA SER A 246 -3.17 -26.03 -54.85
C SER A 246 -4.50 -25.35 -54.44
N THR A 247 -4.77 -24.05 -54.55
CA THR A 247 -5.32 -23.35 -55.73
C THR A 247 -5.75 -21.94 -55.27
N ALA A 248 -5.76 -21.00 -56.21
CA ALA A 248 -6.10 -19.57 -56.05
C ALA A 248 -7.55 -19.35 -55.53
N HIS A 249 -7.95 -18.16 -55.08
CA HIS A 249 -8.43 -17.08 -55.96
C HIS A 249 -8.26 -15.70 -55.29
N CYS A 250 -7.83 -14.73 -56.08
CA CYS A 250 -7.83 -13.30 -55.80
C CYS A 250 -9.25 -12.72 -55.77
N LEU A 251 -9.43 -11.62 -55.03
CA LEU A 251 -10.10 -10.34 -55.38
C LEU A 251 -10.24 -9.55 -54.05
N ALA A 252 -9.44 -8.50 -53.82
CA ALA A 252 -9.67 -7.12 -54.27
C ALA A 252 -10.10 -6.22 -53.10
N ALA A 253 -9.10 -5.54 -52.54
CA ALA A 253 -8.99 -4.11 -52.25
C ALA A 253 -10.21 -3.24 -51.86
N ARG A 254 -9.85 -2.25 -51.02
CA ARG A 254 -10.52 -0.98 -50.63
C ARG A 254 -11.39 -1.11 -49.36
N GLY A 255 -11.10 -0.46 -48.23
CA GLY A 255 -10.39 0.81 -48.00
C GLY A 255 -11.38 1.97 -48.06
N VAL A 256 -11.91 2.38 -46.90
CA VAL A 256 -12.54 3.70 -46.69
C VAL A 256 -12.28 4.15 -45.26
N VAL A 257 -11.52 5.24 -45.14
CA VAL A 257 -11.44 6.13 -43.97
C VAL A 257 -12.46 7.24 -44.19
N THR A 258 -13.34 7.50 -43.22
CA THR A 258 -14.11 8.75 -43.07
C THR A 258 -14.34 8.96 -41.56
N LEU A 259 -13.57 9.81 -40.88
CA LEU A 259 -13.77 11.26 -40.63
C LEU A 259 -15.07 11.64 -39.88
N LEU A 260 -14.86 12.01 -38.61
CA LEU A 260 -15.35 13.19 -37.86
C LEU A 260 -16.86 13.46 -37.64
N ALA A 261 -17.17 13.49 -36.34
CA ALA A 261 -17.78 14.60 -35.58
C ALA A 261 -19.30 14.86 -35.60
N SER A 262 -19.77 15.26 -34.41
CA SER A 262 -21.10 15.78 -34.01
C SER A 262 -22.22 14.72 -33.99
N ILE A 263 -23.01 14.59 -32.92
CA ILE A 263 -23.90 15.63 -32.41
C ILE A 263 -24.15 15.42 -30.91
N TRP A 264 -23.78 16.43 -30.12
CA TRP A 264 -24.46 16.81 -28.88
C TRP A 264 -25.87 17.30 -29.26
N ALA A 265 -26.90 16.51 -28.96
CA ALA A 265 -28.26 16.98 -28.73
C ALA A 265 -29.12 15.78 -28.30
N LEU A 266 -30.00 15.98 -27.32
CA LEU A 266 -31.04 15.06 -26.81
C LEU A 266 -30.44 14.00 -25.85
N LEU A 267 -30.67 13.95 -24.54
CA LEU A 267 -31.84 14.35 -23.74
C LEU A 267 -31.40 14.81 -22.32
N PRO A 268 -31.63 16.06 -21.93
CA PRO A 268 -32.05 16.41 -20.59
C PRO A 268 -33.59 16.45 -20.60
N LEU A 269 -34.24 15.40 -20.07
CA LEU A 269 -35.63 15.41 -19.57
C LEU A 269 -35.95 14.02 -19.01
N LEU A 270 -35.49 13.79 -17.78
CA LEU A 270 -36.10 12.93 -16.76
C LEU A 270 -35.50 13.30 -15.40
#